data_AF-G4YM61-F1
#
_entry.id   AF-G4YM61-F1
#
_cell.length_a   1.000
_cell.length_b   1.000
_cell.length_c   1.000
_cell.angle_alpha   90.00
_cell.angle_beta   90.00
_cell.angle_gamma   90.00
#
_symmetry.space_group_name_H-M   'P 1'
#
loop_
_entity.id
_entity.type
_entity.pdbx_description
1 polymer ?
#
loop_
_entity_poly.entity_id
_entity_poly.type
_entity_poly.pdbx_seq_one_letter_code
_entity_poly.pdbx_strand_id
1 'polypeptide(L)'
;MEKPRRNPARAARAKRQKRGIDVAVPDNSAVNRFIYVLDLGTASVWEYLDPQSVSNTVQACPDVFSQDFIDSVSLRAVEYFAVENKTHLGRHCECDWMRRLDFQYQSDDRCKGAVPFTVDRSLPILQLAGGPKALLDALLLTKKLMQPFEQAERCRDAAFVPMVCPLVTKENPKVPTRAAVTRAIDRISAGAGARFFYKFKLNSQPSFVDYIEEHWSGISGSSCHYCDSLTGPDARKPKKYAGLTSTEIKRVRENCTKLYQPLKAALEENLRFVRFVRRPRRRSRREWSFTGKYKGLVAGISQGDVLCGLFLVSGFWPHE
;
A
#
# COMPACT_ATOMS: atom_id res chain seq x y z
N MET A 1 -25.35 -1.31 -100.32
CA MET A 1 -24.21 -1.47 -99.38
C MET A 1 -24.80 -1.44 -97.98
N GLU A 2 -24.79 -2.56 -97.25
CA GLU A 2 -24.81 -2.55 -95.78
C GLU A 2 -24.54 -3.97 -95.25
N LYS A 3 -23.64 -4.04 -94.27
CA LYS A 3 -23.06 -5.20 -93.60
C LYS A 3 -22.76 -4.74 -92.14
N PRO A 4 -22.46 -5.61 -91.16
CA PRO A 4 -23.41 -5.99 -90.12
C PRO A 4 -22.90 -5.80 -88.66
N ARG A 5 -23.80 -6.08 -87.68
CA ARG A 5 -23.60 -6.63 -86.30
C ARG A 5 -22.66 -5.88 -85.31
N ARG A 6 -23.19 -5.59 -84.09
CA ARG A 6 -22.73 -6.19 -82.80
C ARG A 6 -23.56 -5.72 -81.58
N ASN A 7 -23.71 -6.65 -80.63
CA ASN A 7 -24.47 -6.60 -79.36
C ASN A 7 -23.92 -5.61 -78.30
N PRO A 8 -24.74 -5.20 -77.32
CA PRO A 8 -24.31 -4.37 -76.18
C PRO A 8 -23.61 -5.18 -75.07
N ALA A 9 -22.63 -4.53 -74.43
CA ALA A 9 -21.75 -5.07 -73.40
C ALA A 9 -22.39 -5.10 -72.00
N ARG A 10 -22.13 -6.19 -71.28
CA ARG A 10 -22.49 -6.45 -69.87
C ARG A 10 -21.70 -5.57 -68.90
N ALA A 11 -22.40 -5.13 -67.85
CA ALA A 11 -21.85 -4.46 -66.67
C ALA A 11 -20.82 -5.32 -65.91
N ALA A 12 -19.66 -4.74 -65.61
CA ALA A 12 -18.63 -5.35 -64.77
C ALA A 12 -18.91 -5.06 -63.29
N ARG A 13 -19.08 -6.13 -62.49
CA ARG A 13 -19.14 -6.08 -61.03
C ARG A 13 -17.73 -5.83 -60.46
N ALA A 14 -17.58 -4.77 -59.68
CA ALA A 14 -16.39 -4.52 -58.88
C ALA A 14 -16.20 -5.62 -57.81
N LYS A 15 -15.07 -6.32 -57.86
CA LYS A 15 -14.64 -7.28 -56.82
C LYS A 15 -14.18 -6.49 -55.58
N ARG A 16 -14.97 -6.55 -54.50
CA ARG A 16 -14.50 -6.22 -53.14
C ARG A 16 -13.40 -7.22 -52.75
N GLN A 17 -12.17 -6.74 -52.65
CA GLN A 17 -11.03 -7.49 -52.14
C GLN A 17 -11.19 -7.62 -50.62
N LYS A 18 -11.62 -8.80 -50.16
CA LYS A 18 -11.64 -9.15 -48.73
C LYS A 18 -10.19 -9.42 -48.33
N ARG A 19 -9.54 -8.48 -47.65
CA ARG A 19 -8.27 -8.76 -46.95
C ARG A 19 -8.62 -9.75 -45.83
N GLY A 20 -8.27 -11.01 -46.02
CA GLY A 20 -8.26 -11.99 -44.95
C GLY A 20 -7.19 -11.56 -43.95
N ILE A 21 -7.62 -11.27 -42.73
CA ILE A 21 -6.72 -11.32 -41.58
C ILE A 21 -6.57 -12.81 -41.30
N ASP A 22 -5.38 -13.37 -41.54
CA ASP A 22 -5.03 -14.69 -41.04
C ASP A 22 -4.99 -14.59 -39.51
N VAL A 23 -6.13 -14.83 -38.88
CA VAL A 23 -6.25 -14.99 -37.44
C VAL A 23 -5.77 -16.40 -37.14
N ALA A 24 -4.56 -16.52 -36.61
CA ALA A 24 -4.14 -17.73 -35.93
C ALA A 24 -5.21 -18.11 -34.90
N VAL A 25 -5.76 -19.32 -35.01
CA VAL A 25 -6.76 -19.85 -34.09
C VAL A 25 -6.14 -19.85 -32.69
N PRO A 26 -6.66 -19.07 -31.73
CA PRO A 26 -6.12 -19.10 -30.38
C PRO A 26 -6.44 -20.47 -29.78
N ASP A 27 -5.43 -21.06 -29.17
CA ASP A 27 -5.53 -22.30 -28.42
C ASP A 27 -6.71 -22.22 -27.44
N ASN A 28 -7.54 -23.27 -27.39
CA ASN A 28 -8.96 -23.24 -27.06
C ASN A 28 -9.28 -23.05 -25.56
N SER A 29 -8.33 -22.54 -24.78
CA SER A 29 -8.49 -22.34 -23.34
C SER A 29 -9.42 -21.16 -23.07
N ALA A 30 -10.26 -21.28 -22.05
CA ALA A 30 -11.13 -20.20 -21.58
C ALA A 30 -10.31 -18.94 -21.20
N VAL A 31 -9.08 -19.14 -20.74
CA VAL A 31 -8.12 -18.08 -20.43
C VAL A 31 -7.74 -17.29 -21.68
N ASN A 32 -7.41 -17.95 -22.79
CA ASN A 32 -7.09 -17.27 -24.05
C ASN A 32 -8.27 -16.51 -24.63
N ARG A 33 -9.51 -17.01 -24.47
CA ARG A 33 -10.72 -16.28 -24.88
C ARG A 33 -11.00 -15.07 -23.99
N PHE A 34 -10.81 -15.19 -22.68
CA PHE A 34 -10.95 -14.07 -21.74
C PHE A 34 -9.90 -13.00 -21.99
N ILE A 35 -8.65 -13.41 -22.23
CA ILE A 35 -7.55 -12.54 -22.65
C ILE A 35 -7.92 -11.80 -23.93
N TYR A 36 -8.41 -12.51 -24.96
CA TYR A 36 -8.84 -11.89 -26.22
C TYR A 36 -9.98 -10.90 -26.02
N VAL A 37 -10.90 -11.16 -25.07
CA VAL A 37 -11.98 -10.25 -24.68
C VAL A 37 -11.47 -9.04 -23.87
N LEU A 38 -10.33 -9.14 -23.17
CA LEU A 38 -9.73 -8.00 -22.47
C LEU A 38 -8.81 -7.16 -23.36
N ASP A 39 -8.15 -7.80 -24.33
CA ASP A 39 -7.28 -7.16 -25.33
C ASP A 39 -8.11 -6.49 -26.44
N LEU A 40 -9.20 -7.13 -26.89
CA LEU A 40 -10.18 -6.55 -27.81
C LEU A 40 -11.30 -5.80 -27.09
N GLY A 41 -11.43 -6.02 -25.78
CA GLY A 41 -12.35 -5.30 -24.91
C GLY A 41 -11.88 -3.88 -24.83
N THR A 42 -12.48 -3.05 -25.68
CA THR A 42 -12.47 -1.59 -25.67
C THR A 42 -12.18 -1.04 -24.27
N ALA A 43 -11.34 0.01 -24.18
CA ALA A 43 -10.95 0.71 -22.95
C ALA A 43 -12.07 0.81 -21.87
N SER A 44 -13.33 0.87 -22.32
CA SER A 44 -14.59 0.63 -21.62
C SER A 44 -14.59 -0.48 -20.54
N VAL A 45 -14.01 -1.67 -20.75
CA VAL A 45 -14.09 -2.77 -19.76
C VAL A 45 -13.30 -2.42 -18.49
N TRP A 46 -12.11 -1.85 -18.67
CA TRP A 46 -11.23 -1.43 -17.58
C TRP A 46 -11.77 -0.25 -16.78
N GLU A 47 -12.79 0.45 -17.30
CA GLU A 47 -13.47 1.54 -16.58
C GLU A 47 -14.39 1.04 -15.47
N TYR A 48 -14.85 -0.22 -15.57
CA TYR A 48 -15.75 -0.82 -14.59
C TYR A 48 -15.03 -1.66 -13.54
N LEU A 49 -13.73 -1.92 -13.73
CA LEU A 49 -12.94 -2.70 -12.77
C LEU A 49 -12.49 -1.81 -11.61
N ASP A 50 -12.78 -2.27 -10.39
CA ASP A 50 -12.20 -1.68 -9.19
C ASP A 50 -10.68 -1.93 -9.11
N PRO A 51 -9.95 -1.23 -8.23
CA PRO A 51 -8.50 -1.32 -8.20
C PRO A 51 -7.99 -2.73 -7.85
N GLN A 52 -8.72 -3.47 -7.02
CA GLN A 52 -8.38 -4.85 -6.65
C GLN A 52 -8.59 -5.79 -7.84
N SER A 53 -9.70 -5.62 -8.57
CA SER A 53 -10.02 -6.38 -9.78
C SER A 53 -8.96 -6.16 -10.86
N VAL A 54 -8.52 -4.92 -11.10
CA VAL A 54 -7.41 -4.62 -12.03
C VAL A 54 -6.13 -5.34 -11.61
N SER A 55 -5.75 -5.25 -10.33
CA SER A 55 -4.56 -5.94 -9.81
C SER A 55 -4.65 -7.46 -10.02
N ASN A 56 -5.79 -8.07 -9.70
CA ASN A 56 -6.00 -9.51 -9.85
C ASN A 56 -5.91 -9.94 -11.32
N THR A 57 -6.52 -9.19 -12.24
CA THR A 57 -6.48 -9.48 -13.67
C THR A 57 -5.06 -9.43 -14.24
N VAL A 58 -4.29 -8.39 -13.90
CA VAL A 58 -2.89 -8.28 -14.34
C VAL A 58 -2.05 -9.41 -13.75
N GLN A 59 -2.23 -9.76 -12.48
CA GLN A 59 -1.50 -10.85 -11.83
C GLN A 59 -1.86 -12.23 -12.39
N ALA A 60 -3.11 -12.45 -12.78
CA ALA A 60 -3.56 -13.71 -13.38
C ALA A 60 -3.06 -13.91 -14.82
N CYS A 61 -2.59 -12.85 -15.48
CA CYS A 61 -2.21 -12.83 -16.89
C CYS A 61 -0.89 -12.07 -17.11
N PRO A 62 0.23 -12.48 -16.48
CA PRO A 62 1.47 -11.69 -16.43
C PRO A 62 2.16 -11.52 -17.80
N ASP A 63 2.03 -12.50 -18.69
CA ASP A 63 2.73 -12.50 -19.99
C ASP A 63 1.84 -12.03 -21.16
N VAL A 64 0.61 -11.63 -20.84
CA VAL A 64 -0.41 -11.31 -21.84
C VAL A 64 -0.32 -9.85 -22.27
N PHE A 65 -0.17 -8.98 -21.28
CA PHE A 65 -0.28 -7.55 -21.49
C PHE A 65 1.10 -6.91 -21.63
N SER A 66 1.22 -5.95 -22.53
CA SER A 66 2.44 -5.14 -22.60
C SER A 66 2.63 -4.31 -21.32
N GLN A 67 3.88 -3.96 -21.01
CA GLN A 67 4.18 -3.14 -19.84
C GLN A 67 3.48 -1.78 -19.89
N ASP A 68 3.42 -1.15 -21.06
CA ASP A 68 2.73 0.13 -21.27
C ASP A 68 1.24 0.03 -20.96
N PHE A 69 0.62 -1.08 -21.36
CA PHE A 69 -0.78 -1.35 -21.06
C PHE A 69 -0.98 -1.54 -19.55
N ILE A 70 -0.17 -2.38 -18.92
CA ILE A 70 -0.19 -2.63 -17.47
C ILE A 70 -0.06 -1.33 -16.69
N ASP A 71 0.89 -0.47 -17.07
CA ASP A 71 1.13 0.81 -16.41
C ASP A 71 -0.04 1.78 -16.60
N SER A 72 -0.64 1.81 -17.80
CA SER A 72 -1.82 2.63 -18.09
C SER A 72 -3.04 2.22 -17.25
N VAL A 73 -3.39 0.93 -17.24
CA VAL A 73 -4.54 0.44 -16.44
C VAL A 73 -4.26 0.54 -14.94
N SER A 74 -3.02 0.33 -14.50
CA SER A 74 -2.64 0.47 -13.09
C SER A 74 -2.69 1.92 -12.63
N LEU A 75 -2.21 2.87 -13.44
CA LEU A 75 -2.32 4.30 -13.13
C LEU A 75 -3.78 4.71 -12.98
N ARG A 76 -4.64 4.26 -13.90
CA ARG A 76 -6.08 4.50 -13.80
C ARG A 76 -6.70 3.90 -12.54
N ALA A 77 -6.29 2.68 -12.16
CA ALA A 77 -6.71 2.05 -10.92
C ALA A 77 -6.23 2.80 -9.67
N VAL A 78 -5.02 3.38 -9.68
CA VAL A 78 -4.53 4.25 -8.59
C VAL A 78 -5.36 5.54 -8.50
N GLU A 79 -5.77 6.10 -9.64
CA GLU A 79 -6.67 7.26 -9.67
C GLU A 79 -8.06 6.91 -9.13
N TYR A 80 -8.61 5.78 -9.55
CA TYR A 80 -9.89 5.29 -9.03
C TYR A 80 -9.81 4.97 -7.54
N PHE A 81 -8.71 4.38 -7.07
CA PHE A 81 -8.45 4.18 -5.64
C PHE A 81 -8.48 5.50 -4.87
N ALA A 82 -7.86 6.56 -5.39
CA ALA A 82 -7.86 7.86 -4.75
C ALA A 82 -9.30 8.41 -4.58
N VAL A 83 -10.12 8.29 -5.62
CA VAL A 83 -11.52 8.71 -5.60
C VAL A 83 -12.37 7.87 -4.65
N GLU A 84 -12.33 6.55 -4.78
CA GLU A 84 -13.10 5.59 -3.98
C GLU A 84 -12.81 5.75 -2.48
N ASN A 85 -11.53 5.91 -2.13
CA ASN A 85 -11.08 5.98 -0.74
C ASN A 85 -10.99 7.43 -0.23
N LYS A 86 -11.53 8.41 -1.00
CA LYS A 86 -11.60 9.83 -0.65
C LYS A 86 -10.26 10.39 -0.17
N THR A 87 -9.21 10.07 -0.91
CA THR A 87 -7.82 10.37 -0.54
C THR A 87 -7.10 11.10 -1.67
N HIS A 88 -6.08 11.87 -1.32
CA HIS A 88 -5.09 12.36 -2.27
C HIS A 88 -3.87 11.43 -2.24
N LEU A 89 -3.07 11.44 -3.30
CA LEU A 89 -1.78 10.75 -3.32
C LEU A 89 -0.69 11.71 -3.77
N GLY A 90 0.25 12.02 -2.86
CA GLY A 90 1.41 12.87 -3.15
C GLY A 90 1.16 14.37 -3.02
N ARG A 91 0.07 14.78 -2.36
CA ARG A 91 -0.31 16.19 -2.15
C ARG A 91 0.08 16.73 -0.77
N HIS A 92 0.55 15.86 0.13
CA HIS A 92 0.93 16.18 1.50
C HIS A 92 -0.21 16.86 2.27
N CYS A 93 -1.32 16.13 2.48
CA CYS A 93 -2.50 16.66 3.18
C CYS A 93 -3.12 15.65 4.16
N GLU A 94 -4.14 16.03 4.96
CA GLU A 94 -4.66 15.18 6.05
C GLU A 94 -5.23 13.83 5.62
N CYS A 95 -5.78 13.69 4.41
CA CYS A 95 -6.28 12.41 3.91
C CYS A 95 -5.22 11.62 3.12
N ASP A 96 -4.07 12.22 2.78
CA ASP A 96 -3.09 11.64 1.86
C ASP A 96 -2.49 10.34 2.40
N TRP A 97 -2.42 9.29 1.58
CA TRP A 97 -1.75 8.05 2.00
C TRP A 97 -0.22 8.15 1.85
N MET A 98 0.27 9.09 1.03
CA MET A 98 1.69 9.34 0.80
C MET A 98 2.29 10.31 1.81
N ARG A 99 2.48 9.78 3.02
CA ARG A 99 2.97 10.52 4.18
C ARG A 99 4.49 10.69 4.18
N ARG A 100 4.93 11.81 4.77
CA ARG A 100 6.34 12.06 5.08
C ARG A 100 6.83 11.16 6.22
N LEU A 101 8.13 10.86 6.21
CA LEU A 101 8.78 9.98 7.19
C LEU A 101 9.30 10.70 8.43
N ASP A 102 8.98 11.98 8.58
CA ASP A 102 9.47 12.79 9.68
C ASP A 102 8.56 12.79 10.92
N PHE A 103 7.47 12.03 10.86
CA PHE A 103 6.50 11.87 11.95
C PHE A 103 5.84 13.20 12.36
N GLN A 104 5.87 14.21 11.49
CA GLN A 104 5.15 15.46 11.69
C GLN A 104 3.80 15.44 11.00
N TYR A 105 2.88 16.15 11.63
CA TYR A 105 1.62 16.59 11.05
C TYR A 105 1.80 18.07 10.74
N GLN A 106 1.75 18.48 9.48
CA GLN A 106 1.91 19.90 9.17
C GLN A 106 0.55 20.58 9.37
N SER A 107 0.52 21.71 10.07
CA SER A 107 -0.70 22.53 10.21
C SER A 107 -1.23 23.04 8.87
N ASP A 108 -0.35 23.10 7.87
CA ASP A 108 -0.63 23.57 6.52
C ASP A 108 -1.09 22.42 5.61
N ASP A 109 -1.16 21.18 6.14
CA ASP A 109 -1.84 20.02 5.54
C ASP A 109 -3.36 20.32 5.50
N ARG A 110 -3.82 21.33 4.76
CA ARG A 110 -5.26 21.58 4.63
C ARG A 110 -5.88 20.46 3.77
N CYS A 111 -6.50 19.46 4.38
CA CYS A 111 -7.54 18.71 3.67
C CYS A 111 -8.72 18.36 4.58
N LYS A 112 -9.85 19.01 4.32
CA LYS A 112 -11.16 18.74 4.94
C LYS A 112 -12.19 18.36 3.87
N GLY A 113 -11.83 17.42 2.99
CA GLY A 113 -12.74 16.83 1.98
C GLY A 113 -12.88 17.59 0.66
N ALA A 114 -11.89 18.40 0.26
CA ALA A 114 -11.97 19.11 -1.02
C ALA A 114 -11.67 18.16 -2.18
N VAL A 115 -12.73 17.81 -2.91
CA VAL A 115 -12.65 17.27 -4.27
C VAL A 115 -11.89 18.23 -5.19
N PRO A 116 -11.23 17.72 -6.25
CA PRO A 116 -11.17 16.32 -6.63
C PRO A 116 -10.14 15.53 -5.80
N PHE A 117 -10.50 14.30 -5.43
CA PHE A 117 -9.55 13.30 -4.93
C PHE A 117 -8.73 12.80 -6.12
N THR A 118 -7.41 12.99 -6.06
CA THR A 118 -6.53 12.82 -7.23
C THR A 118 -5.15 12.35 -6.82
N VAL A 119 -4.42 11.88 -7.83
CA VAL A 119 -3.02 11.46 -7.77
C VAL A 119 -2.15 12.58 -8.33
N ASP A 120 -1.05 12.91 -7.65
CA ASP A 120 0.00 13.72 -8.26
C ASP A 120 0.76 12.90 -9.30
N ARG A 121 0.45 13.13 -10.58
CA ARG A 121 1.10 12.43 -11.70
C ARG A 121 2.59 12.75 -11.83
N SER A 122 3.10 13.78 -11.16
CA SER A 122 4.52 14.13 -11.16
C SER A 122 5.37 13.20 -10.27
N LEU A 123 4.74 12.34 -9.46
CA LEU A 123 5.43 11.38 -8.61
C LEU A 123 6.43 10.53 -9.43
N PRO A 124 7.71 10.45 -9.03
CA PRO A 124 8.74 9.75 -9.79
C PRO A 124 8.40 8.29 -10.11
N ILE A 125 7.75 7.58 -9.18
CA ILE A 125 7.34 6.19 -9.40
C ILE A 125 6.36 6.04 -10.57
N LEU A 126 5.49 7.02 -10.81
CA LEU A 126 4.52 6.95 -11.92
C LEU A 126 5.16 7.18 -13.29
N GLN A 127 6.43 7.61 -13.31
CA GLN A 127 7.20 7.90 -14.51
C GLN A 127 8.16 6.75 -14.87
N LEU A 128 8.15 5.66 -14.09
CA LEU A 128 8.98 4.48 -14.30
C LEU A 128 8.14 3.33 -14.84
N ALA A 129 8.70 2.54 -15.75
CA ALA A 129 8.09 1.31 -16.23
C ALA A 129 7.83 0.35 -15.04
N GLY A 130 6.61 -0.16 -14.93
CA GLY A 130 6.13 -1.00 -13.81
C GLY A 130 5.83 -0.23 -12.52
N GLY A 131 6.10 1.06 -12.49
CA GLY A 131 5.94 1.89 -11.29
C GLY A 131 4.48 2.13 -10.88
N PRO A 132 3.55 2.45 -11.80
CA PRO A 132 2.12 2.53 -11.47
C PRO A 132 1.57 1.24 -10.86
N LYS A 133 1.95 0.07 -11.41
CA LYS A 133 1.56 -1.23 -10.84
C LYS A 133 2.16 -1.43 -9.44
N ALA A 134 3.45 -1.15 -9.26
CA ALA A 134 4.12 -1.26 -7.97
C ALA A 134 3.45 -0.38 -6.90
N LEU A 135 3.01 0.83 -7.27
CA LEU A 135 2.28 1.71 -6.39
C LEU A 135 0.88 1.16 -6.07
N LEU A 136 0.13 0.68 -7.07
CA LEU A 136 -1.17 0.06 -6.87
C LEU A 136 -1.10 -1.11 -5.90
N ASP A 137 -0.15 -2.04 -6.10
CA ASP A 137 0.07 -3.19 -5.24
C ASP A 137 0.35 -2.73 -3.78
N ALA A 138 1.15 -1.68 -3.59
CA ALA A 138 1.46 -1.14 -2.26
C ALA A 138 0.25 -0.46 -1.59
N LEU A 139 -0.59 0.24 -2.35
CA LEU A 139 -1.84 0.84 -1.84
C LEU A 139 -2.84 -0.23 -1.41
N LEU A 140 -3.06 -1.24 -2.25
CA LEU A 140 -3.96 -2.36 -1.96
C LEU A 140 -3.48 -3.16 -0.75
N LEU A 141 -2.17 -3.45 -0.66
CA LEU A 141 -1.59 -4.07 0.51
C LEU A 141 -1.83 -3.23 1.75
N THR A 142 -1.56 -1.92 1.71
CA THR A 142 -1.76 -1.04 2.87
C THR A 142 -3.22 -0.97 3.28
N LYS A 143 -4.16 -0.92 2.32
CA LYS A 143 -5.61 -1.00 2.57
C LYS A 143 -5.97 -2.31 3.27
N LYS A 144 -5.44 -3.45 2.79
CA LYS A 144 -5.63 -4.76 3.42
C LYS A 144 -5.08 -4.80 4.85
N LEU A 145 -3.91 -4.20 5.10
CA LEU A 145 -3.31 -4.14 6.45
C LEU A 145 -4.16 -3.31 7.44
N MET A 146 -4.97 -2.36 6.95
CA MET A 146 -5.88 -1.57 7.78
C MET A 146 -7.17 -2.29 8.15
N GLN A 147 -7.66 -3.21 7.31
CA GLN A 147 -8.97 -3.86 7.47
C GLN A 147 -9.22 -4.44 8.88
N PRO A 148 -8.28 -5.16 9.53
CA PRO A 148 -8.52 -5.71 10.87
C PRO A 148 -8.78 -4.62 11.93
N PHE A 149 -8.19 -3.44 11.75
CA PHE A 149 -8.36 -2.32 12.68
C PHE A 149 -9.70 -1.63 12.45
N GLU A 150 -10.09 -1.39 11.20
CA GLU A 150 -11.39 -0.80 10.86
C GLU A 150 -12.57 -1.65 11.35
N GLN A 151 -12.41 -2.97 11.35
CA GLN A 151 -13.42 -3.93 11.81
C GLN A 151 -13.39 -4.16 13.32
N ALA A 152 -12.33 -3.73 14.02
CA ALA A 152 -12.26 -3.89 15.46
C ALA A 152 -13.34 -2.99 16.11
N GLU A 153 -14.29 -3.61 16.82
CA GLU A 153 -15.37 -2.90 17.54
C GLU A 153 -14.85 -1.78 18.46
N ARG A 154 -13.59 -1.87 18.89
CA ARG A 154 -12.87 -0.95 19.78
C ARG A 154 -11.94 0.05 19.07
N CYS A 155 -12.10 0.25 17.75
CA CYS A 155 -11.23 1.15 17.00
C CYS A 155 -11.42 2.66 17.33
N ARG A 156 -12.29 3.02 18.29
CA ARG A 156 -12.42 4.41 18.77
C ARG A 156 -11.16 4.89 19.48
N ASP A 157 -10.37 3.98 20.06
CA ASP A 157 -9.29 4.30 20.99
C ASP A 157 -7.89 4.26 20.37
N ALA A 158 -7.67 3.29 19.49
CA ALA A 158 -6.44 3.15 18.73
C ALA A 158 -6.65 3.65 17.30
N ALA A 159 -5.74 4.48 16.84
CA ALA A 159 -5.78 5.06 15.51
C ALA A 159 -4.52 4.68 14.75
N PHE A 160 -4.71 4.05 13.60
CA PHE A 160 -3.67 3.76 12.62
C PHE A 160 -3.92 4.60 11.37
N VAL A 161 -2.85 5.15 10.80
CA VAL A 161 -2.92 5.96 9.59
C VAL A 161 -2.06 5.29 8.52
N PRO A 162 -2.58 5.06 7.31
CA PRO A 162 -1.82 4.43 6.24
C PRO A 162 -0.62 5.29 5.83
N MET A 163 0.44 4.62 5.42
CA MET A 163 1.61 5.24 4.82
C MET A 163 2.07 4.43 3.62
N VAL A 164 2.23 5.11 2.49
CA VAL A 164 2.82 4.59 1.27
C VAL A 164 3.83 5.61 0.76
N CYS A 165 5.09 5.24 0.62
CA CYS A 165 6.16 6.15 0.29
C CYS A 165 7.08 5.51 -0.75
N PRO A 166 6.94 5.86 -2.03
CA PRO A 166 7.83 5.38 -3.08
C PRO A 166 9.28 5.80 -2.77
N LEU A 167 10.21 4.84 -2.80
CA LEU A 167 11.63 5.12 -2.56
C LEU A 167 12.43 5.27 -3.84
N VAL A 168 11.82 4.90 -4.97
CA VAL A 168 12.43 4.96 -6.30
C VAL A 168 12.37 6.37 -6.88
N THR A 169 13.36 6.67 -7.70
CA THR A 169 13.52 7.92 -8.45
C THR A 169 13.99 7.59 -9.85
N LYS A 170 13.93 8.54 -10.79
CA LYS A 170 14.47 8.32 -12.15
C LYS A 170 15.96 7.95 -12.10
N GLU A 171 16.70 8.52 -11.16
CA GLU A 171 18.13 8.30 -10.98
C GLU A 171 18.43 7.00 -10.21
N ASN A 172 17.47 6.47 -9.45
CA ASN A 172 17.61 5.24 -8.66
C ASN A 172 16.32 4.43 -8.76
N PRO A 173 16.15 3.66 -9.84
CA PRO A 173 14.91 2.94 -10.11
C PRO A 173 14.73 1.68 -9.26
N LYS A 174 15.77 1.26 -8.53
CA LYS A 174 15.74 0.08 -7.65
C LYS A 174 16.48 0.33 -6.34
N VAL A 175 16.01 -0.31 -5.28
CA VAL A 175 16.50 -0.15 -3.91
C VAL A 175 16.72 -1.52 -3.23
N PRO A 176 17.60 -2.38 -3.77
CA PRO A 176 17.64 -3.79 -3.39
C PRO A 176 18.27 -4.06 -2.02
N THR A 177 19.14 -3.18 -1.54
CA THR A 177 19.94 -3.41 -0.33
C THR A 177 19.53 -2.51 0.83
N ARG A 178 19.82 -2.95 2.06
CA ARG A 178 19.64 -2.13 3.26
C ARG A 178 20.30 -0.75 3.12
N ALA A 179 21.51 -0.67 2.58
CA ALA A 179 22.22 0.60 2.39
C ALA A 179 21.53 1.51 1.36
N ALA A 180 21.00 0.94 0.28
CA ALA A 180 20.19 1.68 -0.69
C ALA A 180 18.89 2.19 -0.06
N VAL A 181 18.20 1.36 0.72
CA VAL A 181 16.97 1.75 1.44
C VAL A 181 17.25 2.88 2.42
N THR A 182 18.33 2.77 3.21
CA THR A 182 18.78 3.83 4.11
C THR A 182 18.93 5.15 3.36
N ARG A 183 19.72 5.16 2.25
CA ARG A 183 19.94 6.38 1.45
C ARG A 183 18.66 6.93 0.84
N ALA A 184 17.80 6.07 0.32
CA ALA A 184 16.55 6.49 -0.31
C ALA A 184 15.61 7.16 0.71
N ILE A 185 15.47 6.58 1.90
CA ILE A 185 14.70 7.17 2.99
C ILE A 185 15.35 8.49 3.48
N ASP A 186 16.67 8.53 3.61
CA ASP A 186 17.39 9.73 4.07
C ASP A 186 17.26 10.92 3.09
N ARG A 187 17.08 10.67 1.79
CA ARG A 187 16.79 11.73 0.81
C ARG A 187 15.42 12.38 1.03
N ILE A 188 14.44 11.61 1.51
CA ILE A 188 13.08 12.11 1.79
C ILE A 188 13.06 12.87 3.12
N SER A 189 13.73 12.32 4.13
CA SER A 189 13.89 12.97 5.42
C SER A 189 15.25 12.63 6.01
N ALA A 190 16.11 13.64 6.16
CA ALA A 190 17.46 13.46 6.68
C ALA A 190 17.47 12.67 8.00
N GLY A 191 18.26 11.59 8.03
CA GLY A 191 18.43 10.71 9.19
C GLY A 191 17.30 9.69 9.41
N ALA A 192 16.22 9.73 8.63
CA ALA A 192 15.11 8.78 8.77
C ALA A 192 15.51 7.35 8.36
N GLY A 193 16.44 7.19 7.41
CA GLY A 193 16.89 5.89 6.93
C GLY A 193 17.78 5.19 7.95
N ALA A 194 18.76 5.91 8.49
CA ALA A 194 19.57 5.41 9.59
C ALA A 194 18.70 5.00 10.79
N ARG A 195 17.65 5.81 11.06
CA ARG A 195 16.67 5.55 12.11
C ARG A 195 15.80 4.33 11.82
N PHE A 196 15.36 4.13 10.58
CA PHE A 196 14.51 3.00 10.18
C PHE A 196 15.15 1.66 10.57
N PHE A 197 16.47 1.56 10.45
CA PHE A 197 17.23 0.36 10.80
C PHE A 197 17.87 0.39 12.20
N TYR A 198 17.60 1.41 13.01
CA TYR A 198 18.13 1.52 14.36
C TYR A 198 17.40 0.57 15.31
N LYS A 199 18.15 -0.17 16.13
CA LYS A 199 17.59 -1.02 17.19
C LYS A 199 17.28 -0.16 18.41
N PHE A 200 16.01 0.20 18.58
CA PHE A 200 15.57 0.96 19.75
C PHE A 200 15.58 0.09 21.01
N LYS A 201 16.15 0.63 22.09
CA LYS A 201 15.89 0.09 23.43
C LYS A 201 14.46 0.47 23.83
N LEU A 202 13.68 -0.51 24.29
CA LEU A 202 12.38 -0.25 24.91
C LEU A 202 12.60 0.65 26.14
N ASN A 203 11.70 1.61 26.33
CA ASN A 203 11.78 2.45 27.52
C ASN A 203 11.29 1.62 28.72
N SER A 204 11.94 1.82 29.87
CA SER A 204 11.51 1.24 31.14
C SER A 204 10.30 1.96 31.74
N GLN A 205 9.90 3.11 31.21
CA GLN A 205 8.79 3.88 31.75
C GLN A 205 7.41 3.36 31.30
N PRO A 206 6.38 3.42 32.17
CA PRO A 206 5.06 2.89 31.89
C PRO A 206 4.38 3.63 30.74
N SER A 207 3.76 2.90 29.81
CA SER A 207 2.67 3.40 29.00
C SER A 207 1.38 2.89 29.62
N PHE A 208 0.40 3.76 29.88
CA PHE A 208 -0.94 3.30 30.33
C PHE A 208 -1.78 2.71 29.18
N VAL A 209 -1.21 2.70 27.97
CA VAL A 209 -1.85 2.32 26.73
C VAL A 209 -1.10 1.12 26.14
N ASP A 210 -1.86 0.14 25.66
CA ASP A 210 -1.37 -1.03 24.94
C ASP A 210 -0.91 -0.62 23.53
N TYR A 211 0.40 -0.55 23.35
CA TYR A 211 1.03 -0.20 22.08
C TYR A 211 1.68 -1.42 21.44
N ILE A 212 1.51 -1.55 20.11
CA ILE A 212 2.20 -2.55 19.29
C ILE A 212 3.74 -2.54 19.49
N GLU A 213 4.32 -1.40 19.86
CA GLU A 213 5.74 -1.29 20.21
C GLU A 213 6.20 -2.36 21.22
N GLU A 214 5.40 -2.60 22.27
CA GLU A 214 5.75 -3.49 23.36
C GLU A 214 5.72 -4.96 22.93
N HIS A 215 4.85 -5.29 21.98
CA HIS A 215 4.68 -6.63 21.44
C HIS A 215 5.65 -6.93 20.30
N TRP A 216 5.99 -5.94 19.47
CA TRP A 216 6.60 -6.13 18.16
C TRP A 216 7.82 -7.05 18.15
N SER A 217 8.78 -6.82 19.05
CA SER A 217 10.00 -7.64 19.16
C SER A 217 9.77 -9.00 19.80
N GLY A 218 8.69 -9.17 20.58
CA GLY A 218 8.35 -10.41 21.26
C GLY A 218 7.39 -11.32 20.48
N ILE A 219 6.76 -10.84 19.40
CA ILE A 219 5.89 -11.65 18.54
C ILE A 219 6.73 -12.62 17.72
N SER A 220 6.43 -13.91 17.83
CA SER A 220 7.02 -14.98 17.03
C SER A 220 5.91 -15.95 16.62
N GLY A 221 5.40 -15.82 15.39
CA GLY A 221 4.22 -16.53 14.94
C GLY A 221 2.99 -16.20 15.81
N SER A 222 2.37 -17.23 16.39
CA SER A 222 1.22 -17.11 17.29
C SER A 222 1.59 -16.83 18.76
N SER A 223 2.89 -16.76 19.09
CA SER A 223 3.36 -16.46 20.45
C SER A 223 3.76 -14.99 20.61
N CYS A 224 3.70 -14.47 21.84
CA CYS A 224 4.19 -13.13 22.16
C CYS A 224 4.79 -13.11 23.57
N HIS A 225 6.12 -13.00 23.65
CA HIS A 225 6.84 -12.95 24.92
C HIS A 225 6.31 -11.86 25.88
N TYR A 226 5.88 -10.71 25.33
CA TYR A 226 5.29 -9.66 26.16
C TYR A 226 3.97 -10.12 26.80
N CYS A 227 3.06 -10.70 26.03
CA CYS A 227 1.82 -11.27 26.55
C CYS A 227 2.09 -12.38 27.58
N ASP A 228 3.05 -13.26 27.31
CA ASP A 228 3.41 -14.36 28.20
C ASP A 228 3.94 -13.85 29.54
N SER A 229 4.73 -12.76 29.50
CA SER A 229 5.27 -12.11 30.71
C SER A 229 4.21 -11.45 31.61
N LEU A 230 3.00 -11.20 31.09
CA LEU A 230 1.89 -10.67 31.88
C LEU A 230 1.11 -11.76 32.64
N THR A 231 1.21 -13.03 32.22
CA THR A 231 0.37 -14.13 32.73
C THR A 231 1.12 -15.35 33.26
N GLY A 232 2.45 -15.42 33.09
CA GLY A 232 3.24 -16.59 33.48
C GLY A 232 3.31 -16.85 34.99
N PRO A 233 3.65 -18.07 35.43
CA PRO A 233 3.83 -18.42 36.85
C PRO A 233 4.96 -17.63 37.52
N ASP A 234 5.98 -17.23 36.75
CA ASP A 234 7.06 -16.31 37.15
C ASP A 234 6.79 -14.85 36.74
N ALA A 235 5.52 -14.45 36.57
CA ALA A 235 5.15 -13.09 36.17
C ALA A 235 5.65 -12.07 37.20
N ARG A 236 6.90 -11.62 37.03
CA ARG A 236 7.35 -10.34 37.53
C ARG A 236 6.62 -9.31 36.69
N LYS A 237 5.37 -9.01 37.06
CA LYS A 237 4.62 -7.87 36.50
C LYS A 237 5.62 -6.72 36.51
N PRO A 238 6.09 -6.24 35.34
CA PRO A 238 7.04 -5.14 35.36
C PRO A 238 6.33 -4.01 36.11
N LYS A 239 6.99 -3.32 37.05
CA LYS A 239 6.36 -2.36 37.99
C LYS A 239 5.34 -1.43 37.30
N LYS A 240 5.57 -1.13 36.02
CA LYS A 240 4.69 -0.42 35.08
C LYS A 240 3.24 -0.96 34.93
N TYR A 241 2.95 -2.23 35.26
CA TYR A 241 1.63 -2.88 35.06
C TYR A 241 1.15 -3.67 36.27
N ALA A 242 1.75 -3.44 37.44
CA ALA A 242 1.34 -4.11 38.69
C ALA A 242 -0.16 -3.91 39.00
N GLY A 243 -0.74 -2.81 38.53
CA GLY A 243 -2.15 -2.45 38.72
C GLY A 243 -3.13 -2.96 37.66
N LEU A 244 -2.69 -3.67 36.60
CA LEU A 244 -3.64 -4.19 35.62
C LEU A 244 -4.47 -5.35 36.20
N THR A 245 -5.78 -5.27 36.00
CA THR A 245 -6.74 -6.33 36.32
C THR A 245 -6.61 -7.52 35.36
N SER A 246 -7.14 -8.69 35.74
CA SER A 246 -7.16 -9.87 34.87
C SER A 246 -7.91 -9.61 33.56
N THR A 247 -8.99 -8.82 33.61
CA THR A 247 -9.77 -8.40 32.44
C THR A 247 -8.95 -7.52 31.49
N GLU A 248 -8.20 -6.56 32.03
CA GLU A 248 -7.30 -5.70 31.25
C GLU A 248 -6.19 -6.49 30.58
N ILE A 249 -5.58 -7.43 31.30
CA ILE A 249 -4.55 -8.33 30.73
C ILE A 249 -5.15 -9.19 29.61
N LYS A 250 -6.38 -9.69 29.78
CA LYS A 250 -7.09 -10.45 28.74
C LYS A 250 -7.30 -9.58 27.49
N ARG A 251 -7.69 -8.32 27.64
CA ARG A 251 -7.86 -7.37 26.51
C ARG A 251 -6.55 -7.13 25.76
N VAL A 252 -5.43 -6.91 26.46
CA VAL A 252 -4.10 -6.75 25.85
C VAL A 252 -3.73 -7.98 25.01
N ARG A 253 -4.01 -9.18 25.53
CA ARG A 253 -3.76 -10.43 24.78
C ARG A 253 -4.65 -10.55 23.56
N GLU A 254 -5.94 -10.22 23.69
CA GLU A 254 -6.88 -10.24 22.56
C GLU A 254 -6.45 -9.28 21.44
N ASN A 255 -6.02 -8.06 21.78
CA ASN A 255 -5.47 -7.12 20.79
C ASN A 255 -4.22 -7.69 20.10
N CYS A 256 -3.30 -8.27 20.88
CA CYS A 256 -2.10 -8.89 20.31
C CYS A 256 -2.45 -10.02 19.33
N THR A 257 -3.32 -10.94 19.74
CA THR A 257 -3.69 -12.11 18.93
C THR A 257 -4.52 -11.74 17.71
N LYS A 258 -5.47 -10.81 17.84
CA LYS A 258 -6.39 -10.46 16.75
C LYS A 258 -5.82 -9.41 15.79
N LEU A 259 -4.94 -8.52 16.26
CA LEU A 259 -4.50 -7.35 15.49
C LEU A 259 -2.98 -7.35 15.25
N TYR A 260 -2.17 -7.42 16.30
CA TYR A 260 -0.71 -7.22 16.15
C TYR A 260 0.01 -8.41 15.52
N GLN A 261 -0.32 -9.64 15.92
CA GLN A 261 0.27 -10.85 15.35
C GLN A 261 -0.08 -10.99 13.86
N PRO A 262 -1.35 -10.87 13.42
CA PRO A 262 -1.69 -10.92 12.00
C PRO A 262 -1.06 -9.78 11.20
N LEU A 263 -1.00 -8.56 11.76
CA LEU A 263 -0.34 -7.44 11.10
C LEU A 263 1.13 -7.71 10.86
N LYS A 264 1.87 -8.21 11.87
CA LYS A 264 3.29 -8.53 11.72
C LYS A 264 3.49 -9.65 10.69
N ALA A 265 2.69 -10.71 10.77
CA ALA A 265 2.75 -11.82 9.82
C ALA A 265 2.50 -11.34 8.38
N ALA A 266 1.45 -10.54 8.14
CA ALA A 266 1.14 -10.00 6.83
C ALA A 266 2.26 -9.07 6.30
N LEU A 267 2.84 -8.24 7.15
CA LEU A 267 3.99 -7.41 6.77
C LEU A 267 5.21 -8.28 6.42
N GLU A 268 5.55 -9.29 7.22
CA GLU A 268 6.72 -10.16 7.00
C GLU A 268 6.55 -11.08 5.78
N GLU A 269 5.32 -11.47 5.46
CA GLU A 269 4.99 -12.24 4.26
C GLU A 269 5.16 -11.40 2.98
N ASN A 270 4.70 -10.15 3.00
CA ASN A 270 4.57 -9.34 1.78
C ASN A 270 5.73 -8.36 1.58
N LEU A 271 6.50 -8.03 2.62
CA LEU A 271 7.50 -6.96 2.59
C LEU A 271 8.88 -7.41 3.08
N ARG A 272 9.90 -6.77 2.51
CA ARG A 272 11.28 -6.87 2.97
C ARG A 272 11.55 -5.83 4.06
N PHE A 273 12.59 -6.07 4.86
CA PHE A 273 13.09 -5.10 5.85
C PHE A 273 12.04 -4.60 6.85
N VAL A 274 11.09 -5.45 7.25
CA VAL A 274 9.99 -5.06 8.15
C VAL A 274 10.52 -4.60 9.51
N ARG A 275 10.07 -3.44 9.97
CA ARG A 275 10.48 -2.82 11.23
C ARG A 275 9.33 -2.07 11.90
N PHE A 276 9.40 -2.04 13.23
CA PHE A 276 8.80 -0.98 14.02
C PHE A 276 9.84 0.13 14.26
N VAL A 277 9.46 1.36 13.93
CA VAL A 277 10.31 2.55 14.03
C VAL A 277 9.66 3.53 15.00
N ARG A 278 10.34 3.81 16.12
CA ARG A 278 9.85 4.78 17.12
C ARG A 278 9.83 6.18 16.53
N ARG A 279 8.88 7.02 16.97
CA ARG A 279 8.97 8.47 16.75
C ARG A 279 10.29 9.06 17.32
N PRO A 280 10.94 10.00 16.62
CA PRO A 280 12.08 10.75 17.15
C PRO A 280 11.79 11.41 18.50
N ARG A 281 12.67 11.21 19.50
CA ARG A 281 12.47 11.73 20.87
C ARG A 281 12.63 13.25 21.01
N ARG A 282 13.29 13.93 20.07
CA ARG A 282 13.54 15.38 20.12
C ARG A 282 13.71 15.91 18.70
N ARG A 283 12.75 16.71 18.20
CA ARG A 283 13.10 17.89 17.38
C ARG A 283 13.36 19.04 18.34
N SER A 284 14.14 20.02 17.91
CA SER A 284 14.78 21.01 18.81
C SER A 284 13.77 21.70 19.74
N ARG A 285 14.25 22.18 20.90
CA ARG A 285 13.46 22.95 21.89
C ARG A 285 12.82 24.24 21.30
N ARG A 286 13.13 24.60 20.05
CA ARG A 286 12.55 25.73 19.31
C ARG A 286 11.28 25.38 18.53
N GLU A 287 10.94 24.09 18.38
CA GLU A 287 9.68 23.62 17.77
C GLU A 287 8.65 23.30 18.87
N TRP A 288 8.31 24.29 19.69
CA TRP A 288 7.30 24.16 20.76
C TRP A 288 5.85 24.20 20.26
N SER A 289 5.62 24.27 18.95
CA SER A 289 4.27 24.22 18.37
C SER A 289 4.01 22.83 17.77
N PHE A 290 3.01 22.14 18.33
CA PHE A 290 2.47 20.85 17.91
C PHE A 290 3.34 19.61 18.15
N THR A 291 3.05 18.94 19.26
CA THR A 291 3.36 17.51 19.44
C THR A 291 2.79 16.70 18.27
N GLY A 292 3.67 16.18 17.40
CA GLY A 292 3.26 15.36 16.26
C GLY A 292 2.31 14.21 16.64
N LYS A 293 1.29 14.00 15.80
CA LYS A 293 0.21 13.02 15.99
C LYS A 293 0.71 11.57 16.07
N TYR A 294 1.83 11.26 15.41
CA TYR A 294 2.35 9.90 15.30
C TYR A 294 3.23 9.51 16.49
N LYS A 295 3.13 8.25 16.92
CA LYS A 295 3.91 7.63 18.01
C LYS A 295 4.98 6.68 17.49
N GLY A 296 4.73 6.05 16.35
CA GLY A 296 5.66 5.13 15.70
C GLY A 296 5.14 4.71 14.34
N LEU A 297 5.97 3.96 13.62
CA LEU A 297 5.67 3.44 12.29
C LEU A 297 5.95 1.94 12.29
N VAL A 298 4.99 1.13 11.84
CA VAL A 298 5.22 -0.26 11.44
C VAL A 298 5.22 -0.32 9.93
N ALA A 299 6.34 -0.70 9.32
CA ALA A 299 6.46 -0.67 7.87
C ALA A 299 7.54 -1.63 7.35
N GLY A 300 7.46 -1.91 6.05
CA GLY A 300 8.46 -2.63 5.27
C GLY A 300 8.53 -2.11 3.84
N ILE A 301 9.41 -2.70 3.03
CA ILE A 301 9.65 -2.32 1.64
C ILE A 301 9.07 -3.39 0.71
N SER A 302 8.20 -2.98 -0.21
CA SER A 302 7.60 -3.89 -1.20
C SER A 302 8.64 -4.35 -2.24
N GLN A 303 8.24 -5.28 -3.11
CA GLN A 303 9.08 -5.69 -4.24
C GLN A 303 9.29 -4.55 -5.25
N GLY A 304 8.31 -3.65 -5.38
CA GLY A 304 8.40 -2.43 -6.18
C GLY A 304 9.12 -1.27 -5.49
N ASP A 305 9.90 -1.56 -4.44
CA ASP A 305 10.68 -0.58 -3.67
C ASP A 305 9.85 0.60 -3.13
N VAL A 306 8.62 0.29 -2.70
CA VAL A 306 7.73 1.23 -1.99
C VAL A 306 7.76 0.90 -0.50
N LEU A 307 8.10 1.88 0.33
CA LEU A 307 7.93 1.77 1.77
C LEU A 307 6.44 1.86 2.09
N CYS A 308 5.86 0.84 2.72
CA CYS A 308 4.45 0.82 3.06
C CYS A 308 4.22 0.26 4.47
N GLY A 309 3.15 0.72 5.11
CA GLY A 309 2.81 0.35 6.47
C GLY A 309 1.84 1.32 7.13
N LEU A 310 1.85 1.34 8.46
CA LEU A 310 0.89 2.09 9.27
C LEU A 310 1.63 2.94 10.31
N PHE A 311 1.29 4.23 10.36
CA PHE A 311 1.61 5.05 11.51
C PHE A 311 0.67 4.74 12.65
N LEU A 312 1.24 4.52 13.83
CA LEU A 312 0.53 4.47 15.08
C LEU A 312 0.28 5.90 15.56
N VAL A 313 -0.98 6.29 15.77
CA VAL A 313 -1.37 7.59 16.35
C VAL A 313 -1.74 7.44 17.82
N SER A 314 -2.56 6.44 18.13
CA SER A 314 -2.98 6.08 19.48
C SER A 314 -2.98 4.57 19.62
N GLY A 315 -2.78 4.08 20.85
CA GLY A 315 -2.83 2.66 21.18
C GLY A 315 -4.14 2.32 21.86
N PHE A 316 -4.33 1.06 22.24
CA PHE A 316 -5.57 0.62 22.88
C PHE A 316 -5.54 0.90 24.38
N TRP A 317 -6.62 1.48 24.90
CA TRP A 317 -6.78 1.64 26.34
C TRP A 317 -7.26 0.31 26.95
N PRO A 318 -6.54 -0.27 27.92
CA PRO A 318 -6.94 -1.55 28.49
C PRO A 318 -8.13 -1.42 29.46
N HIS A 319 -8.33 -0.22 30.04
CA HIS A 319 -9.27 0.06 31.12
C HIS A 319 -10.75 0.20 30.70
N GLU A 320 -11.02 0.40 29.41
CA GLU A 320 -12.38 0.59 28.83
C GLU A 320 -12.89 -0.68 28.14
#